data_AF-A0A9J7MRF7-F1
#
_entry.id   AF-A0A9J7MRF7-F1
#
_cell.length_a   1.000
_cell.length_b   1.000
_cell.length_c   1.000
_cell.angle_alpha   90.00
_cell.angle_beta   90.00
_cell.angle_gamma   90.00
#
_symmetry.space_group_name_H-M   'P 1'
#
loop_
_entity.id
_entity.type
_entity.pdbx_description
1 polymer ?
#
loop_
_entity_poly.entity_id
_entity_poly.type
_entity_poly.pdbx_seq_one_letter_code
_entity_poly.pdbx_strand_id
1 'polypeptide(L)'
;MSPTIPEISPTLSLADRRATLMKAGRIIVVVVHDSGDFTGGLSSVLAPYGSTITYLGRRESYAMITQKGPKPSWFVEKRSAKGAGPTTVEAFIPPAGTLEDHEVDNDKDRDEL
;
A
#
# COMPACT_ATOMS: atom_id res chain seq x y z
N MET A 1 29.79 -20.58 -39.85
CA MET A 1 29.14 -19.44 -39.16
C MET A 1 28.59 -19.98 -37.85
N SER A 2 29.15 -19.56 -36.71
CA SER A 2 28.63 -19.96 -35.39
C SER A 2 27.44 -19.08 -35.04
N PRO A 3 26.33 -19.62 -34.50
CA PRO A 3 25.22 -18.80 -34.06
C PRO A 3 25.62 -18.02 -32.79
N THR A 4 25.47 -16.71 -32.84
CA THR A 4 25.55 -15.84 -31.66
C THR A 4 24.33 -16.11 -30.79
N ILE A 5 24.55 -16.69 -29.61
CA ILE A 5 23.52 -16.82 -28.58
C ILE A 5 23.31 -15.43 -27.97
N PRO A 6 22.08 -14.87 -27.94
CA PRO A 6 21.84 -13.62 -27.23
C PRO A 6 22.13 -13.84 -25.75
N GLU A 7 23.06 -13.05 -25.22
CA GLU A 7 23.44 -13.04 -23.82
C GLU A 7 22.21 -12.65 -22.98
N ILE A 8 21.66 -13.63 -22.25
CA ILE A 8 20.56 -13.40 -21.32
C ILE A 8 21.18 -12.61 -20.16
N SER A 9 20.93 -11.30 -20.10
CA SER A 9 21.42 -10.42 -19.03
C SER A 9 21.10 -11.02 -17.66
N PRO A 10 22.09 -11.51 -16.91
CA PRO A 10 21.83 -12.09 -15.61
C PRO A 10 21.74 -10.95 -14.59
N THR A 11 20.88 -11.14 -13.59
CA THR A 11 20.90 -10.44 -12.30
C THR A 11 20.29 -9.03 -12.25
N LEU A 12 18.95 -8.99 -12.10
CA LEU A 12 18.33 -7.98 -11.23
C LEU A 12 19.00 -8.05 -9.85
N SER A 13 19.44 -6.91 -9.32
CA SER A 13 20.24 -6.82 -8.10
C SER A 13 19.46 -7.35 -6.89
N LEU A 14 20.15 -7.77 -5.83
CA LEU A 14 19.49 -8.13 -4.57
C LEU A 14 18.69 -6.95 -4.00
N ALA A 15 19.08 -5.71 -4.31
CA ALA A 15 18.33 -4.51 -3.97
C ALA A 15 17.03 -4.41 -4.78
N ASP A 16 17.01 -4.78 -6.06
CA ASP A 16 15.79 -4.86 -6.89
C ASP A 16 14.89 -6.03 -6.46
N ARG A 17 15.49 -7.16 -6.05
CA ARG A 17 14.74 -8.30 -5.48
C ARG A 17 14.16 -7.98 -4.09
N ARG A 18 14.76 -7.04 -3.36
CA ARG A 18 14.32 -6.56 -2.04
C ARG A 18 13.49 -5.30 -2.10
N ALA A 19 13.47 -4.58 -3.22
CA ALA A 19 12.53 -3.54 -3.55
C ALA A 19 11.14 -4.16 -3.76
N THR A 20 10.57 -4.60 -2.63
CA THR A 20 9.20 -5.08 -2.40
C THR A 20 8.56 -5.83 -3.57
N LEU A 21 8.33 -7.15 -3.42
CA LEU A 21 7.57 -8.02 -4.33
C LEU A 21 6.16 -7.49 -4.77
N MET A 22 5.73 -6.35 -4.24
CA MET A 22 4.47 -5.70 -4.57
C MET A 22 4.73 -4.34 -5.24
N LYS A 23 4.20 -4.20 -6.46
CA LYS A 23 4.13 -2.93 -7.19
C LYS A 23 3.43 -1.86 -6.35
N ALA A 24 3.84 -0.60 -6.49
CA ALA A 24 3.05 0.53 -6.02
C ALA A 24 1.63 0.48 -6.61
N GLY A 25 0.64 0.95 -5.86
CA GLY A 25 -0.76 0.86 -6.28
C GLY A 25 -1.51 -0.37 -5.77
N ARG A 26 -0.81 -1.39 -5.25
CA ARG A 26 -1.46 -2.59 -4.70
C ARG A 26 -2.14 -2.27 -3.37
N ILE A 27 -3.39 -2.69 -3.24
CA ILE A 27 -4.15 -2.63 -1.98
C ILE A 27 -3.51 -3.60 -0.98
N ILE A 28 -3.37 -3.14 0.26
CA ILE A 28 -2.83 -3.88 1.39
C ILE A 28 -3.92 -3.99 2.43
N VAL A 29 -4.22 -5.22 2.85
CA VAL A 29 -5.11 -5.51 3.97
C VAL A 29 -4.31 -6.25 5.03
N VAL A 30 -4.32 -5.72 6.26
CA VAL A 30 -3.71 -6.35 7.43
C VAL A 30 -4.82 -6.66 8.42
N VAL A 31 -4.88 -7.92 8.86
CA VAL A 31 -5.81 -8.37 9.90
C VAL A 31 -5.03 -9.22 10.89
N VAL A 32 -5.22 -8.96 12.18
CA VAL A 32 -4.62 -9.77 13.25
C VAL A 32 -5.63 -10.79 13.75
N HIS A 33 -5.19 -12.04 13.83
CA HIS A 33 -5.98 -13.15 14.35
C HIS A 33 -5.30 -13.74 15.58
N ASP A 34 -6.07 -13.93 16.66
CA ASP A 34 -5.66 -14.42 18.00
C ASP A 34 -4.59 -13.58 18.72
N SER A 35 -3.39 -13.50 18.17
CA SER A 35 -2.30 -12.63 18.66
C SER A 35 -1.37 -12.22 17.53
N GLY A 36 -1.09 -10.92 17.50
CA GLY A 36 -0.03 -10.32 16.69
C GLY A 36 0.87 -9.45 17.55
N ASP A 37 1.01 -9.78 18.84
CA ASP A 37 1.80 -8.98 19.76
C ASP A 37 3.24 -8.85 19.27
N PHE A 38 3.67 -7.60 19.15
CA PHE A 38 4.94 -7.27 18.55
C PHE A 38 5.59 -6.14 19.32
N THR A 39 6.62 -6.49 20.09
CA THR A 39 7.42 -5.56 20.89
C THR A 39 8.62 -5.00 20.12
N GLY A 40 8.91 -5.55 18.93
CA GLY A 40 10.03 -5.14 18.08
C GLY A 40 9.85 -3.82 17.33
N GLY A 41 8.80 -3.04 17.62
CA GLY A 41 8.51 -1.76 16.98
C GLY A 41 7.85 -1.89 15.61
N LEU A 42 6.50 -1.90 15.59
CA LEU A 42 5.70 -1.97 14.37
C LEU A 42 5.83 -0.72 13.48
N SER A 43 6.30 0.40 14.03
CA SER A 43 6.50 1.64 13.27
C SER A 43 7.41 1.43 12.06
N SER A 44 8.47 0.65 12.19
CA SER A 44 9.39 0.36 11.08
C SER A 44 8.76 -0.44 9.94
N VAL A 45 7.66 -1.16 10.22
CA VAL A 45 6.99 -2.05 9.27
C VAL A 45 5.74 -1.40 8.67
N LEU A 46 4.93 -0.73 9.49
CA LEU A 46 3.60 -0.24 9.10
C LEU A 46 3.54 1.28 8.86
N ALA A 47 4.46 2.07 9.42
CA ALA A 47 4.49 3.52 9.16
C ALA A 47 4.66 3.88 7.67
N PRO A 48 5.46 3.13 6.86
CA PRO A 48 5.52 3.36 5.40
C PRO A 48 4.18 3.20 4.67
N TYR A 49 3.18 2.59 5.33
CA TYR A 49 1.83 2.38 4.80
C TYR A 49 0.77 3.28 5.44
N GLY A 50 1.21 4.29 6.19
CA GLY A 50 0.35 5.31 6.80
C GLY A 50 -0.20 4.95 8.18
N SER A 51 0.21 3.82 8.75
CA SER A 51 -0.23 3.38 10.07
C SER A 51 0.37 4.22 11.19
N THR A 52 -0.41 4.44 12.25
CA THR A 52 0.03 5.16 13.45
C THR A 52 0.44 4.24 14.59
N ILE A 53 0.24 2.92 14.47
CA ILE A 53 0.56 1.99 15.55
C ILE A 53 2.07 1.75 15.66
N THR A 54 2.58 1.81 16.88
CA THR A 54 4.00 1.57 17.18
C THR A 54 4.24 0.19 17.81
N TYR A 55 3.20 -0.39 18.42
CA TYR A 55 3.18 -1.72 19.00
C TYR A 55 1.77 -2.30 18.97
N LEU A 56 1.66 -3.63 19.12
CA LEU A 56 0.39 -4.31 19.38
C LEU A 56 0.54 -5.15 20.64
N GLY A 57 -0.40 -5.01 21.57
CA GLY A 57 -0.44 -5.75 22.82
C GLY A 57 -0.95 -7.18 22.64
N ARG A 58 -0.73 -8.00 23.67
CA ARG A 58 -1.17 -9.40 23.69
C ARG A 58 -2.68 -9.51 23.50
N ARG A 59 -3.09 -10.23 22.43
CA ARG A 59 -4.48 -10.46 22.03
C ARG A 59 -5.30 -9.19 21.78
N GLU A 60 -4.65 -8.10 21.39
CA GLU A 60 -5.35 -6.95 20.80
C GLU A 60 -5.80 -7.28 19.38
N SER A 61 -6.98 -6.79 19.01
CA SER A 61 -7.50 -6.90 17.65
C SER A 61 -7.01 -5.70 16.83
N TYR A 62 -6.61 -5.93 15.59
CA TYR A 62 -6.16 -4.88 14.68
C TYR A 62 -6.55 -5.19 13.23
N ALA A 63 -7.01 -4.17 12.52
CA ALA A 63 -7.27 -4.23 11.10
C ALA A 63 -6.88 -2.92 10.41
N MET A 64 -6.33 -3.02 9.20
CA MET A 64 -5.94 -1.88 8.37
C MET A 64 -6.18 -2.17 6.90
N ILE A 65 -6.65 -1.17 6.16
CA ILE A 65 -6.75 -1.17 4.70
C ILE A 65 -6.02 0.06 4.17
N THR A 66 -5.05 -0.16 3.28
CA THR A 66 -4.16 0.88 2.73
C THR A 66 -3.65 0.48 1.34
N GLN A 67 -2.67 1.21 0.81
CA GLN A 67 -2.04 0.98 -0.48
C GLN A 67 -0.51 0.98 -0.36
N LYS A 68 0.18 0.19 -1.18
CA LYS A 68 1.63 0.33 -1.38
C LYS A 68 1.92 1.67 -2.09
N GLY A 69 2.65 2.56 -1.41
CA GLY A 69 3.01 3.88 -1.92
C GLY A 69 2.49 4.98 -0.99
N PRO A 70 2.17 6.18 -1.52
CA PRO A 70 1.55 7.24 -0.74
C PRO A 70 0.28 6.76 -0.01
N LYS A 71 0.08 7.26 1.22
CA LYS A 71 -1.12 6.96 2.01
C LYS A 71 -2.37 7.43 1.25
N PRO A 72 -3.33 6.55 0.93
CA PRO A 72 -4.54 6.92 0.22
C PRO A 72 -5.52 7.70 1.12
N SER A 73 -6.40 8.51 0.53
CA SER A 73 -7.47 9.22 1.25
C SER A 73 -8.49 8.27 1.89
N TRP A 74 -8.66 7.08 1.32
CA TRP A 74 -9.51 6.00 1.84
C TRP A 74 -8.80 5.07 2.85
N PHE A 75 -7.61 5.44 3.33
CA PHE A 75 -6.91 4.70 4.39
C PHE A 75 -7.79 4.55 5.63
N VAL A 76 -7.88 3.32 6.15
CA VAL A 76 -8.55 3.04 7.43
C VAL A 76 -7.69 2.12 8.28
N GLU A 77 -7.63 2.42 9.57
CA GLU A 77 -7.07 1.51 10.58
C GLU A 77 -7.90 1.55 11.85
N LYS A 78 -7.97 0.41 12.54
CA LYS A 78 -8.61 0.31 13.84
C LYS A 78 -7.89 -0.71 14.70
N ARG A 79 -7.76 -0.37 15.98
CA ARG A 79 -7.27 -1.24 17.04
C ARG A 79 -8.36 -1.38 18.09
N SER A 80 -8.45 -2.52 18.74
CA SER A 80 -9.32 -2.71 19.90
C SER A 80 -8.59 -3.48 20.99
N ALA A 81 -8.85 -3.09 22.24
CA ALA A 81 -8.24 -3.72 23.40
C ALA A 81 -8.63 -5.20 23.48
N LYS A 82 -7.79 -5.99 24.16
CA LYS A 82 -8.07 -7.39 24.47
C LYS A 82 -9.46 -7.55 25.09
N GLY A 83 -10.26 -8.45 24.52
CA GLY A 83 -11.61 -8.75 25.02
C GLY A 83 -12.71 -7.80 24.56
N ALA A 84 -12.39 -6.76 23.78
CA ALA A 84 -13.39 -5.83 23.23
C ALA A 84 -14.19 -6.42 22.04
N GLY A 85 -13.91 -7.67 21.66
CA GLY A 85 -14.53 -8.34 20.51
C GLY A 85 -13.77 -8.12 19.20
N PRO A 86 -14.37 -8.50 18.06
CA PRO A 86 -13.77 -8.35 16.75
C PRO A 86 -13.64 -6.87 16.36
N THR A 87 -12.55 -6.54 15.66
CA THR A 87 -12.36 -5.22 15.04
C THR A 87 -12.82 -5.27 13.58
N THR A 88 -13.69 -4.34 13.20
CA THR A 88 -14.15 -4.15 11.81
C THR A 88 -13.68 -2.81 11.28
N VAL A 89 -13.20 -2.80 10.04
CA VAL A 89 -12.87 -1.62 9.23
C VAL A 89 -13.52 -1.78 7.86
N GLU A 90 -13.94 -0.67 7.26
CA GLU A 90 -14.57 -0.63 5.94
C GLU A 90 -13.99 0.55 5.16
N ALA A 91 -13.75 0.38 3.87
CA ALA A 91 -13.25 1.42 2.99
C ALA A 91 -13.87 1.29 1.59
N PHE A 92 -14.18 2.43 0.99
CA PHE A 92 -14.52 2.52 -0.43
C PHE A 92 -13.25 2.81 -1.23
N ILE A 93 -12.85 1.86 -2.08
CA ILE A 93 -11.62 1.98 -2.87
C ILE A 93 -12.01 2.38 -4.30
N PRO A 94 -11.58 3.56 -4.78
CA PRO A 94 -11.83 3.96 -6.15
C PRO A 94 -11.11 3.03 -7.13
N PRO A 95 -11.67 2.80 -8.32
CA PRO A 95 -10.99 2.03 -9.35
C PRO A 95 -9.69 2.71 -9.78
N ALA A 96 -8.71 1.91 -10.20
CA ALA A 96 -7.44 2.42 -10.70
C ALA A 96 -7.69 3.24 -11.98
N GLY A 97 -7.58 4.58 -11.90
CA GLY A 97 -7.82 5.49 -13.02
C GLY A 97 -8.69 6.71 -12.72
N THR A 98 -9.22 6.86 -11.50
CA THR A 98 -10.03 8.03 -11.10
C THR A 98 -9.23 9.05 -10.29
N LEU A 99 -7.95 9.23 -10.61
CA LEU A 99 -7.30 10.50 -10.28
C LEU A 99 -7.89 11.49 -11.27
N GLU A 100 -8.54 12.53 -10.74
CA GLU A 100 -9.12 13.60 -11.53
C GLU A 100 -8.02 14.34 -12.28
N ASP A 101 -7.68 13.87 -13.48
CA ASP A 101 -7.13 14.71 -14.53
C ASP A 101 -8.28 15.62 -14.98
N HIS A 102 -8.51 16.70 -14.22
CA HIS A 102 -9.20 17.88 -14.72
C HIS A 102 -8.30 18.53 -15.79
N GLU A 103 -8.17 17.91 -16.96
CA GLU A 103 -7.84 18.64 -18.18
C GLU A 103 -9.01 19.58 -18.46
N VAL A 104 -8.82 20.85 -18.11
CA VAL A 104 -9.68 21.92 -18.61
C VAL A 104 -9.29 22.11 -20.07
N ASP A 105 -10.02 21.46 -20.98
CA ASP A 105 -10.02 21.77 -22.41
C ASP A 105 -10.55 23.20 -22.60
N ASN A 106 -9.66 24.18 -22.45
CA ASN A 106 -9.91 25.56 -22.84
C ASN A 106 -9.57 25.73 -24.33
N ASP A 107 -10.33 25.03 -25.17
CA ASP A 107 -10.24 25.11 -26.63
C ASP A 107 -11.36 26.01 -27.18
N LYS A 108 -11.38 27.29 -26.78
CA LYS A 108 -12.38 28.26 -27.25
C LYS A 108 -11.89 29.62 -27.75
N ASP A 109 -10.59 29.93 -27.74
CA ASP A 109 -10.13 31.29 -28.09
C ASP A 109 -9.16 31.33 -29.28
N ARG A 110 -9.37 30.53 -30.33
CA ARG A 110 -8.47 30.53 -31.51
C ARG A 110 -9.04 30.87 -32.88
N ASP A 111 -10.23 31.46 -32.94
CA ASP A 111 -10.79 31.99 -34.20
C ASP A 111 -11.25 33.45 -34.08
N GLU A 112 -10.31 34.39 -33.83
CA GLU A 112 -10.46 35.79 -34.28
C GLU A 112 -9.08 36.39 -34.61
N LEU A 113 -8.61 36.19 -35.86
CA LEU A 113 -7.67 37.06 -36.57
C LEU A 113 -8.02 37.11 -38.06
#